data_AF-A0A8J2QN89-F1
#
_entry.id   AF-A0A8J2QN89-F1
#
_cell.length_a   1.000
_cell.length_b   1.000
_cell.length_c   1.000
_cell.angle_alpha   90.00
_cell.angle_beta   90.00
_cell.angle_gamma   90.00
#
_symmetry.space_group_name_H-M   'P 1'
#
loop_
_entity.id
_entity.type
_entity.pdbx_description
1 polymer ?
#
loop_
_entity_poly.entity_id
_entity_poly.type
_entity_poly.pdbx_seq_one_letter_code
_entity_poly.pdbx_strand_id
1 'polypeptide(L)'
;MHDFEERSKLEGKNESYWGKYKYNSKDLVCYALGVGASVVNPSDLKFLYESHENFSALPTFFILPGMLMESPVVGKSMPPGKYADFTNILHGEQYIEFLSDLPGTEGEFTIRNYVVDLLDKGSSAVAVVNSEIYQNKELVFRTQQHIFVLGQGGFGGPRNSKQAVAVEAVPKRAPDAVVEQRTAEDQAALYRLSGDLNPLHIDPNVATASGHPKPILHGLASLGFSARHVLMKYAGNDSSNVKALKARFAKPVLPGQTLVTEMWLEGKRVHFQTKVKETGNIVIASSYMDLKNVVKDGASASNQKMAAPSASSLKSDSLFAKIEDGIKSNPDKAKSVGAVYLYNITLNGKTVKQWTLDLKSALAVYQGEPKTGKADTTMTVSDDDLMEIAAGTLSPQVAYLKGRIKIAGNIMLAQKLGPLLKSEAKL
;
A
#
# COMPACT_ATOMS: atom_id res chain seq x y z
N MET A 1 -21.15 -12.28 -4.67
CA MET A 1 -20.59 -12.09 -3.32
C MET A 1 -20.94 -13.38 -2.57
N HIS A 2 -20.01 -14.32 -2.44
CA HIS A 2 -20.25 -15.53 -1.64
C HIS A 2 -19.61 -15.34 -0.28
N ASP A 3 -20.41 -15.58 0.75
CA ASP A 3 -20.09 -15.38 2.16
C ASP A 3 -18.94 -16.30 2.62
N PHE A 4 -18.16 -15.83 3.57
CA PHE A 4 -17.02 -16.51 4.20
C PHE A 4 -17.40 -17.93 4.66
N GLU A 5 -18.63 -18.12 5.15
CA GLU A 5 -19.18 -19.39 5.62
C GLU A 5 -19.56 -20.38 4.50
N GLU A 6 -19.88 -19.93 3.28
CA GLU A 6 -20.11 -20.83 2.16
C GLU A 6 -18.80 -21.33 1.55
N ARG A 7 -17.78 -20.47 1.53
CA ARG A 7 -16.47 -20.81 0.97
C ARG A 7 -15.66 -21.74 1.85
N SER A 8 -15.83 -21.70 3.18
CA SER A 8 -15.24 -22.68 4.09
C SER A 8 -15.85 -24.08 3.91
N LYS A 9 -17.07 -24.19 3.36
CA LYS A 9 -17.74 -25.48 3.08
C LYS A 9 -17.32 -26.13 1.75
N LEU A 10 -16.59 -25.41 0.89
CA LEU A 10 -16.06 -25.93 -0.39
C LEU A 10 -14.79 -26.79 -0.24
N GLU A 11 -14.61 -27.46 0.90
CA GLU A 11 -13.48 -28.35 1.24
C GLU A 11 -13.47 -29.67 0.42
N GLY A 12 -13.82 -29.59 -0.86
CA GLY A 12 -13.62 -30.67 -1.82
C GLY A 12 -12.23 -30.60 -2.43
N LYS A 13 -11.36 -31.53 -2.00
CA LYS A 13 -10.07 -31.95 -2.62
C LYS A 13 -8.81 -31.11 -2.43
N ASN A 14 -8.87 -29.79 -2.16
CA ASN A 14 -7.66 -28.99 -1.90
C ASN A 14 -7.69 -28.37 -0.50
N GLU A 15 -6.87 -28.90 0.43
CA GLU A 15 -6.73 -28.35 1.79
C GLU A 15 -6.32 -26.86 1.70
N SER A 16 -7.18 -25.98 2.20
CA SER A 16 -6.88 -24.55 2.28
C SER A 16 -6.11 -24.24 3.56
N TYR A 17 -5.18 -23.29 3.51
CA TYR A 17 -4.47 -22.78 4.68
C TYR A 17 -4.98 -21.39 5.04
N TRP A 18 -5.40 -21.23 6.29
CA TRP A 18 -5.91 -19.97 6.82
C TRP A 18 -4.87 -19.28 7.70
N GLY A 19 -4.73 -17.97 7.54
CA GLY A 19 -3.80 -17.16 8.31
C GLY A 19 -4.36 -15.79 8.64
N LYS A 20 -3.60 -15.04 9.44
CA LYS A 20 -3.87 -13.64 9.74
C LYS A 20 -2.65 -12.79 9.44
N TYR A 21 -2.87 -11.54 9.03
CA TYR A 21 -1.80 -10.57 8.81
C TYR A 21 -2.22 -9.21 9.36
N LYS A 22 -1.43 -8.68 10.30
CA LYS A 22 -1.61 -7.35 10.87
C LYS A 22 -0.57 -6.41 10.30
N TYR A 23 -0.97 -5.17 10.06
CA TYR A 23 -0.06 -4.11 9.64
C TYR A 23 -0.51 -2.76 10.19
N ASN A 24 0.45 -1.86 10.29
CA ASN A 24 0.23 -0.45 10.59
C ASN A 24 1.12 0.44 9.71
N SER A 25 1.10 1.75 9.96
CA SER A 25 1.87 2.74 9.22
C SER A 25 3.39 2.45 9.20
N LYS A 26 3.96 1.90 10.27
CA LYS A 26 5.39 1.54 10.33
C LYS A 26 5.72 0.47 9.29
N ASP A 27 4.87 -0.54 9.15
CA ASP A 27 5.06 -1.62 8.17
C ASP A 27 4.97 -1.08 6.74
N LEU A 28 4.02 -0.16 6.51
CA LEU A 28 3.85 0.51 5.21
C LEU A 28 5.08 1.36 4.83
N VAL A 29 5.60 2.15 5.76
CA VAL A 29 6.80 2.98 5.55
C VAL A 29 8.04 2.11 5.35
N CYS A 30 8.20 1.06 6.17
CA CYS A 30 9.30 0.10 6.04
C CYS A 30 9.31 -0.54 4.64
N TYR A 31 8.14 -1.00 4.18
CA TYR A 31 8.00 -1.53 2.83
C TYR A 31 8.32 -0.49 1.76
N ALA A 32 7.77 0.72 1.87
CA ALA A 32 7.99 1.78 0.89
C ALA A 32 9.47 2.11 0.72
N LEU A 33 10.22 2.23 1.81
CA LEU A 33 11.69 2.38 1.79
C LEU A 33 12.37 1.16 1.17
N GLY A 34 11.93 -0.05 1.55
CA GLY A 34 12.41 -1.33 1.01
C GLY A 34 12.22 -1.49 -0.49
N VAL A 35 11.31 -0.73 -1.11
CA VAL A 35 11.07 -0.69 -2.56
C VAL A 35 11.42 0.65 -3.21
N GLY A 36 12.27 1.43 -2.55
CA GLY A 36 12.94 2.59 -3.14
C GLY A 36 12.19 3.93 -3.05
N ALA A 37 11.10 4.03 -2.28
CA ALA A 37 10.55 5.35 -1.97
C ALA A 37 11.60 6.17 -1.22
N SER A 38 11.73 7.46 -1.56
CA SER A 38 12.76 8.32 -0.97
C SER A 38 12.23 9.71 -0.75
N VAL A 39 12.56 10.31 0.41
CA VAL A 39 12.25 11.72 0.72
C VAL A 39 12.92 12.70 -0.23
N VAL A 40 13.94 12.26 -0.99
CA VAL A 40 14.53 13.06 -2.08
C VAL A 40 13.51 13.35 -3.18
N ASN A 41 12.52 12.47 -3.37
CA ASN A 41 11.37 12.70 -4.24
C ASN A 41 10.21 13.25 -3.39
N PRO A 42 9.84 14.54 -3.49
CA PRO A 42 8.80 15.11 -2.64
C PRO A 42 7.44 14.39 -2.77
N SER A 43 7.13 13.84 -3.95
CA SER A 43 5.93 13.07 -4.21
C SER A 43 5.85 11.74 -3.45
N ASP A 44 6.99 11.20 -2.97
CA ASP A 44 7.04 9.97 -2.19
C ASP A 44 6.74 10.19 -0.71
N LEU A 45 6.74 11.43 -0.21
CA LEU A 45 6.53 11.72 1.22
C LEU A 45 5.22 11.12 1.74
N LYS A 46 4.19 11.05 0.89
CA LYS A 46 2.90 10.42 1.19
C LYS A 46 2.95 8.91 1.43
N PHE A 47 4.06 8.24 1.13
CA PHE A 47 4.29 6.83 1.45
C PHE A 47 5.24 6.64 2.65
N LEU A 48 5.89 7.73 3.09
CA LEU A 48 6.99 7.71 4.05
C LEU A 48 6.67 8.42 5.37
N TYR A 49 5.61 9.24 5.38
CA TYR A 49 5.22 10.01 6.55
C TYR A 49 3.76 9.79 6.89
N GLU A 50 3.52 9.11 8.01
CA GLU A 50 2.21 8.73 8.49
C GLU A 50 1.28 9.92 8.76
N SER A 51 1.84 11.08 9.13
CA SER A 51 1.06 12.32 9.30
C SER A 51 0.89 13.14 8.02
N HIS A 52 1.35 12.65 6.86
CA HIS A 52 1.01 13.26 5.59
C HIS A 52 -0.51 13.18 5.34
N GLU A 53 -1.13 14.26 4.85
CA GLU A 53 -2.59 14.33 4.63
C GLU A 53 -3.10 13.21 3.72
N ASN A 54 -2.32 12.88 2.69
CA ASN A 54 -2.58 11.82 1.73
C ASN A 54 -1.78 10.55 2.01
N PHE A 55 -1.41 10.29 3.28
CA PHE A 55 -0.64 9.08 3.63
C PHE A 55 -1.37 7.83 3.14
N SER A 56 -0.68 6.99 2.39
CA SER A 56 -1.27 5.81 1.73
C SER A 56 -0.27 4.68 1.63
N ALA A 57 -0.75 3.44 1.55
CA ALA A 57 0.07 2.29 1.25
C ALA A 57 0.45 2.25 -0.24
N LEU A 58 1.61 1.70 -0.57
CA LEU A 58 1.90 1.28 -1.94
C LEU A 58 1.08 0.02 -2.27
N PRO A 59 0.47 -0.10 -3.46
CA PRO A 59 -0.41 -1.23 -3.77
C PRO A 59 0.28 -2.59 -3.65
N THR A 60 1.56 -2.67 -3.99
CA THR A 60 2.35 -3.91 -3.92
C THR A 60 2.67 -4.37 -2.49
N PHE A 61 2.48 -3.53 -1.47
CA PHE A 61 2.55 -3.97 -0.07
C PHE A 61 1.54 -5.11 0.20
N PHE A 62 0.35 -5.01 -0.40
CA PHE A 62 -0.73 -5.97 -0.21
C PHE A 62 -0.49 -7.32 -0.90
N ILE A 63 0.66 -7.52 -1.54
CA ILE A 63 1.11 -8.86 -1.94
C ILE A 63 1.58 -9.66 -0.71
N LEU A 64 2.19 -9.01 0.28
CA LEU A 64 2.80 -9.65 1.45
C LEU A 64 1.84 -10.53 2.27
N PRO A 65 0.57 -10.14 2.53
CA PRO A 65 -0.38 -11.01 3.22
C PRO A 65 -0.67 -12.33 2.50
N GLY A 66 -0.57 -12.35 1.17
CA GLY A 66 -0.78 -13.56 0.36
C GLY A 66 0.47 -14.45 0.24
N MET A 67 1.62 -14.02 0.77
CA MET A 67 2.86 -14.79 0.67
C MET A 67 2.78 -16.10 1.46
N LEU A 68 3.29 -17.19 0.87
CA LEU A 68 3.21 -18.54 1.42
C LEU A 68 4.35 -18.88 2.39
N MET A 69 4.96 -17.89 3.05
CA MET A 69 6.21 -18.10 3.81
C MET A 69 6.08 -19.13 4.92
N GLU A 70 4.90 -19.25 5.51
CA GLU A 70 4.60 -20.25 6.55
C GLU A 70 3.57 -21.30 6.07
N SER A 71 3.16 -21.24 4.80
CA SER A 71 2.04 -22.04 4.31
C SER A 71 2.52 -23.41 3.79
N PRO A 72 1.99 -24.53 4.32
CA PRO A 72 2.36 -25.86 3.86
C PRO A 72 1.66 -26.27 2.56
N VAL A 73 0.80 -25.41 1.97
CA VAL A 73 -0.13 -25.78 0.89
C VAL A 73 0.60 -26.31 -0.35
N VAL A 74 1.72 -25.69 -0.74
CA VAL A 74 2.49 -26.17 -1.90
C VAL A 74 3.05 -27.57 -1.64
N GLY A 75 3.75 -27.77 -0.51
CA GLY A 75 4.33 -29.06 -0.15
C GLY A 75 3.27 -30.16 -0.03
N LYS A 76 2.13 -29.87 0.62
CA LYS A 76 1.00 -30.79 0.75
C LYS A 76 0.29 -31.13 -0.56
N SER A 77 0.38 -30.26 -1.56
CA SER A 77 -0.26 -30.46 -2.86
C SER A 77 0.64 -31.21 -3.85
N MET A 78 1.88 -31.56 -3.46
CA MET A 78 2.79 -32.28 -4.33
C MET A 78 2.33 -33.73 -4.56
N PRO A 79 2.51 -34.29 -5.77
CA PRO A 79 2.15 -35.67 -6.06
C PRO A 79 3.03 -36.67 -5.28
N PRO A 80 2.59 -37.94 -5.14
CA PRO A 80 3.38 -38.97 -4.48
C PRO A 80 4.82 -39.05 -5.04
N GLY A 81 5.81 -39.08 -4.14
CA GLY A 81 7.23 -39.11 -4.50
C GLY A 81 7.83 -37.76 -4.90
N LYS A 82 7.08 -36.66 -4.81
CA LYS A 82 7.55 -35.29 -5.02
C LYS A 82 7.46 -34.50 -3.71
N TYR A 83 8.27 -33.45 -3.57
CA TYR A 83 8.30 -32.60 -2.38
C TYR A 83 8.61 -31.15 -2.73
N ALA A 84 8.12 -30.20 -1.93
CA ALA A 84 8.45 -28.79 -2.08
C ALA A 84 8.85 -28.21 -0.72
N ASP A 85 9.99 -27.55 -0.66
CA ASP A 85 10.49 -26.85 0.51
C ASP A 85 11.29 -25.60 0.09
N PHE A 86 11.74 -24.82 1.06
CA PHE A 86 12.42 -23.55 0.80
C PHE A 86 13.72 -23.67 -0.02
N THR A 87 14.32 -24.86 -0.09
CA THR A 87 15.58 -25.08 -0.82
C THR A 87 15.39 -25.29 -2.31
N ASN A 88 14.19 -25.67 -2.74
CA ASN A 88 13.90 -26.03 -4.13
C ASN A 88 12.75 -25.23 -4.76
N ILE A 89 12.19 -24.25 -4.04
CA ILE A 89 11.15 -23.36 -4.57
C ILE A 89 11.72 -22.05 -5.12
N LEU A 90 11.21 -21.62 -6.26
CA LEU A 90 11.44 -20.30 -6.82
C LEU A 90 10.11 -19.59 -7.08
N HIS A 91 10.07 -18.29 -6.79
CA HIS A 91 8.94 -17.45 -7.13
C HIS A 91 9.03 -17.02 -8.61
N GLY A 92 8.13 -17.52 -9.45
CA GLY A 92 8.18 -17.29 -10.90
C GLY A 92 7.27 -16.18 -11.42
N GLU A 93 6.03 -16.11 -10.92
CA GLU A 93 5.06 -15.07 -11.32
C GLU A 93 4.23 -14.61 -10.13
N GLN A 94 3.82 -13.35 -10.15
CA GLN A 94 2.98 -12.73 -9.12
C GLN A 94 1.83 -11.94 -9.76
N TYR A 95 0.65 -12.04 -9.17
CA TYR A 95 -0.54 -11.27 -9.51
C TYR A 95 -1.19 -10.71 -8.25
N ILE A 96 -1.80 -9.53 -8.36
CA ILE A 96 -2.70 -8.95 -7.37
C ILE A 96 -3.86 -8.24 -8.07
N GLU A 97 -5.06 -8.32 -7.50
CA GLU A 97 -6.25 -7.59 -7.94
C GLU A 97 -7.05 -7.09 -6.75
N PHE A 98 -7.33 -5.79 -6.75
CA PHE A 98 -8.20 -5.14 -5.77
C PHE A 98 -9.64 -5.21 -6.24
N LEU A 99 -10.51 -5.80 -5.41
CA LEU A 99 -11.93 -5.98 -5.68
C LEU A 99 -12.78 -4.87 -5.06
N SER A 100 -12.21 -4.15 -4.09
CA SER A 100 -12.78 -3.01 -3.40
C SER A 100 -11.84 -1.80 -3.48
N ASP A 101 -12.15 -0.76 -2.71
CA ASP A 101 -11.18 0.30 -2.42
C ASP A 101 -9.90 -0.27 -1.82
N LEU A 102 -8.80 0.46 -2.01
CA LEU A 102 -7.51 0.11 -1.42
C LEU A 102 -7.67 0.01 0.11
N PRO A 103 -7.09 -1.00 0.77
CA PRO A 103 -7.14 -1.08 2.22
C PRO A 103 -6.53 0.16 2.89
N GLY A 104 -6.92 0.39 4.14
CA GLY A 104 -6.49 1.53 4.95
C GLY A 104 -4.99 1.53 5.28
N THR A 105 -4.60 2.41 6.21
CA THR A 105 -3.19 2.59 6.62
C THR A 105 -2.79 1.74 7.82
N GLU A 106 -3.73 0.96 8.33
CA GLU A 106 -3.56 -0.07 9.36
C GLU A 106 -4.72 -1.07 9.25
N GLY A 107 -4.52 -2.27 9.78
CA GLY A 107 -5.60 -3.25 9.86
C GLY A 107 -5.13 -4.68 10.10
N GLU A 108 -6.11 -5.58 10.16
CA GLU A 108 -5.91 -7.02 10.17
C GLU A 108 -6.63 -7.63 8.96
N PHE A 109 -5.98 -8.59 8.32
CA PHE A 109 -6.55 -9.44 7.29
C PHE A 109 -6.71 -10.88 7.76
N THR A 110 -7.77 -11.53 7.30
CA THR A 110 -7.89 -13.00 7.29
C THR A 110 -7.57 -13.50 5.89
N ILE A 111 -6.67 -14.47 5.77
CA ILE A 111 -6.16 -14.93 4.47
C ILE A 111 -6.52 -16.39 4.29
N ARG A 112 -6.95 -16.76 3.08
CA ARG A 112 -7.10 -18.16 2.65
C ARG A 112 -6.17 -18.42 1.47
N ASN A 113 -5.25 -19.37 1.62
CA ASN A 113 -4.36 -19.84 0.56
C ASN A 113 -4.77 -21.24 0.09
N TYR A 114 -4.74 -21.48 -1.23
CA TYR A 114 -5.02 -22.79 -1.81
C TYR A 114 -4.37 -22.94 -3.19
N VAL A 115 -3.83 -24.13 -3.47
CA VAL A 115 -3.34 -24.48 -4.81
C VAL A 115 -4.54 -24.68 -5.73
N VAL A 116 -4.54 -23.98 -6.86
CA VAL A 116 -5.58 -24.10 -7.89
C VAL A 116 -5.19 -25.02 -9.03
N ASP A 117 -3.89 -25.17 -9.26
CA ASP A 117 -3.37 -26.08 -10.29
C ASP A 117 -1.93 -26.48 -9.99
N LEU A 118 -1.54 -27.66 -10.45
CA LEU A 118 -0.18 -28.14 -10.40
C LEU A 118 0.27 -28.57 -11.80
N LEU A 119 1.21 -27.80 -12.35
CA LEU A 119 1.65 -27.95 -13.73
C LEU A 119 2.95 -28.73 -13.82
N ASP A 120 3.05 -29.61 -14.81
CA ASP A 120 4.28 -30.33 -15.13
C ASP A 120 5.03 -29.63 -16.27
N LYS A 121 6.20 -29.07 -15.96
CA LYS A 121 7.09 -28.39 -16.92
C LYS A 121 8.27 -29.27 -17.34
N GLY A 122 8.15 -30.60 -17.20
CA GLY A 122 9.20 -31.56 -17.53
C GLY A 122 10.11 -31.80 -16.33
N SER A 123 11.15 -31.00 -16.16
CA SER A 123 12.06 -31.15 -15.01
C SER A 123 11.51 -30.53 -13.71
N SER A 124 10.56 -29.60 -13.80
CA SER A 124 10.05 -28.85 -12.65
C SER A 124 8.52 -28.90 -12.58
N ALA A 125 7.99 -28.81 -11.37
CA ALA A 125 6.56 -28.55 -11.16
C ALA A 125 6.32 -27.04 -11.03
N VAL A 126 5.09 -26.59 -11.30
CA VAL A 126 4.63 -25.23 -10.95
C VAL A 126 3.33 -25.34 -10.19
N ALA A 127 3.34 -24.91 -8.93
CA ALA A 127 2.13 -24.72 -8.14
C ALA A 127 1.56 -23.33 -8.43
N VAL A 128 0.35 -23.28 -8.97
CA VAL A 128 -0.43 -22.04 -9.09
C VAL A 128 -1.25 -21.92 -7.82
N VAL A 129 -0.97 -20.89 -7.02
CA VAL A 129 -1.60 -20.70 -5.71
C VAL A 129 -2.39 -19.41 -5.72
N ASN A 130 -3.66 -19.49 -5.34
CA ASN A 130 -4.48 -18.33 -5.08
C ASN A 130 -4.48 -18.01 -3.58
N SER A 131 -4.48 -16.72 -3.29
CA SER A 131 -4.76 -16.20 -1.95
C SER A 131 -5.97 -15.28 -2.02
N GLU A 132 -6.92 -15.52 -1.14
CA GLU A 132 -8.09 -14.67 -0.94
C GLU A 132 -7.94 -13.92 0.38
N ILE A 133 -8.00 -12.60 0.32
CA ILE A 133 -7.75 -11.75 1.48
C ILE A 133 -9.03 -11.05 1.87
N TYR A 134 -9.43 -11.28 3.13
CA TYR A 134 -10.66 -10.77 3.72
C TYR A 134 -10.36 -9.73 4.78
N GLN A 135 -11.18 -8.68 4.82
CA GLN A 135 -11.21 -7.69 5.89
C GLN A 135 -12.67 -7.46 6.29
N ASN A 136 -12.98 -7.45 7.58
CA ASN A 136 -14.36 -7.32 8.07
C ASN A 136 -15.35 -8.34 7.44
N LYS A 137 -14.87 -9.57 7.19
CA LYS A 137 -15.59 -10.66 6.49
C LYS A 137 -15.87 -10.42 5.00
N GLU A 138 -15.43 -9.31 4.43
CA GLU A 138 -15.54 -9.03 2.99
C GLU A 138 -14.25 -9.38 2.27
N LEU A 139 -14.36 -9.97 1.08
CA LEU A 139 -13.21 -10.23 0.22
C LEU A 139 -12.75 -8.92 -0.43
N VAL A 140 -11.58 -8.43 -0.04
CA VAL A 140 -11.07 -7.10 -0.47
C VAL A 140 -10.12 -7.17 -1.67
N PHE A 141 -9.27 -8.20 -1.72
CA PHE A 141 -8.37 -8.43 -2.84
C PHE A 141 -7.97 -9.89 -2.96
N ARG A 142 -7.41 -10.25 -4.12
CA ARG A 142 -6.84 -11.57 -4.40
C ARG A 142 -5.42 -11.44 -4.86
N THR A 143 -4.61 -12.44 -4.56
CA THR A 143 -3.30 -12.61 -5.19
C THR A 143 -3.22 -13.99 -5.83
N GLN A 144 -2.36 -14.11 -6.84
CA GLN A 144 -2.00 -15.41 -7.40
C GLN A 144 -0.49 -15.46 -7.59
N GLN A 145 0.13 -16.56 -7.19
CA GLN A 145 1.56 -16.78 -7.31
C GLN A 145 1.84 -18.09 -8.03
N HIS A 146 2.90 -18.11 -8.81
CA HIS A 146 3.39 -19.30 -9.52
C HIS A 146 4.71 -19.70 -8.87
N ILE A 147 4.67 -20.77 -8.09
CA ILE A 147 5.83 -21.30 -7.38
C ILE A 147 6.40 -22.45 -8.20
N PHE A 148 7.60 -22.25 -8.74
CA PHE A 148 8.36 -23.30 -9.39
C PHE A 148 8.99 -24.20 -8.34
N VAL A 149 8.83 -25.51 -8.47
CA VAL A 149 9.46 -26.50 -7.61
C VAL A 149 10.47 -27.28 -8.45
N LEU A 150 11.75 -26.97 -8.25
CA LEU A 150 12.86 -27.45 -9.07
C LEU A 150 13.08 -28.95 -8.90
N GLY A 151 13.24 -29.67 -10.01
CA GLY A 151 13.46 -31.12 -10.00
C GLY A 151 12.21 -31.97 -9.73
N GLN A 152 11.06 -31.33 -9.50
CA GLN A 152 9.84 -32.01 -9.09
C GLN A 152 8.81 -32.21 -10.22
N GLY A 153 9.22 -32.02 -11.47
CA GLY A 153 8.39 -32.34 -12.64
C GLY A 153 8.37 -33.83 -12.96
N GLY A 154 7.82 -34.20 -14.13
CA GLY A 154 7.80 -35.59 -14.63
C GLY A 154 6.75 -36.47 -13.95
N PHE A 155 5.68 -35.87 -13.45
CA PHE A 155 4.54 -36.55 -12.85
C PHE A 155 3.35 -36.70 -13.81
N GLY A 156 3.49 -36.21 -15.06
CA GLY A 156 2.46 -36.34 -16.11
C GLY A 156 1.30 -35.37 -15.98
N GLY A 157 1.47 -34.27 -15.23
CA GLY A 157 0.46 -33.24 -15.06
C GLY A 157 0.22 -32.36 -16.31
N PRO A 158 -0.80 -31.49 -16.27
CA PRO A 158 -1.06 -30.55 -17.34
C PRO A 158 0.11 -29.57 -17.51
N ARG A 159 0.41 -29.17 -18.75
CA ARG A 159 1.45 -28.15 -19.00
C ARG A 159 0.96 -26.72 -18.75
N ASN A 160 -0.33 -26.45 -18.85
CA ASN A 160 -0.93 -25.12 -18.79
C ASN A 160 -2.18 -25.15 -17.90
N SER A 161 -2.46 -24.03 -17.23
CA SER A 161 -3.67 -23.86 -16.42
C SER A 161 -4.65 -22.91 -17.10
N LYS A 162 -5.95 -23.23 -17.04
CA LYS A 162 -7.03 -22.27 -17.36
C LYS A 162 -7.34 -21.32 -16.19
N GLN A 163 -6.83 -21.62 -14.99
CA GLN A 163 -7.04 -20.81 -13.77
C GLN A 163 -5.90 -19.83 -13.52
N ALA A 164 -4.77 -19.97 -14.23
CA ALA A 164 -3.66 -19.04 -14.15
C ALA A 164 -4.02 -17.72 -14.85
N VAL A 165 -3.81 -16.60 -14.16
CA VAL A 165 -3.85 -15.27 -14.76
C VAL A 165 -2.63 -15.14 -15.68
N ALA A 166 -2.88 -14.89 -16.95
CA ALA A 166 -1.84 -14.84 -17.98
C ALA A 166 -0.94 -13.62 -17.83
N VAL A 167 0.34 -13.81 -18.20
CA VAL A 167 1.25 -12.70 -18.52
C VAL A 167 0.95 -12.17 -19.91
N GLU A 168 1.44 -10.97 -20.22
CA GLU A 168 1.29 -10.39 -21.56
C GLU A 168 2.60 -9.82 -22.06
N ALA A 169 2.94 -10.15 -23.31
CA ALA A 169 4.14 -9.61 -23.94
C ALA A 169 4.07 -8.07 -24.02
N VAL A 170 5.23 -7.42 -23.91
CA VAL A 170 5.31 -5.97 -24.13
C VAL A 170 5.05 -5.64 -25.62
N PRO A 171 4.47 -4.47 -25.94
CA PRO A 171 4.29 -4.02 -27.31
C PRO A 171 5.62 -3.98 -28.10
N LYS A 172 5.59 -4.38 -29.38
CA LYS A 172 6.75 -4.37 -30.28
C LYS A 172 7.03 -2.97 -30.86
N ARG A 173 7.18 -1.98 -29.98
CA ARG A 173 7.50 -0.58 -30.29
C ARG A 173 8.38 0.02 -29.18
N ALA A 174 8.94 1.20 -29.39
CA ALA A 174 9.70 1.88 -28.34
C ALA A 174 8.82 2.13 -27.09
N PRO A 175 9.38 2.07 -25.86
CA PRO A 175 8.65 2.42 -24.64
C PRO A 175 8.14 3.85 -24.69
N ASP A 176 6.94 4.08 -24.14
CA ASP A 176 6.37 5.42 -23.97
C ASP A 176 7.06 6.19 -22.84
N ALA A 177 7.55 5.46 -21.85
CA ALA A 177 8.32 6.03 -20.75
C ALA A 177 9.37 5.03 -20.25
N VAL A 178 10.47 5.58 -19.73
CA VAL A 178 11.53 4.82 -19.08
C VAL A 178 11.90 5.54 -17.80
N VAL A 179 11.98 4.81 -16.68
CA VAL A 179 12.44 5.32 -15.39
C VAL A 179 13.60 4.46 -14.91
N GLU A 180 14.68 5.11 -14.50
CA GLU A 180 15.85 4.46 -13.93
C GLU A 180 15.94 4.75 -12.43
N GLN A 181 16.19 3.72 -11.62
CA GLN A 181 16.44 3.89 -10.20
C GLN A 181 17.52 2.92 -9.73
N ARG A 182 18.59 3.44 -9.11
CA ARG A 182 19.63 2.64 -8.46
C ARG A 182 19.08 2.08 -7.14
N THR A 183 19.27 0.78 -6.94
CA THR A 183 19.00 0.13 -5.65
C THR A 183 20.13 0.42 -4.66
N ALA A 184 19.84 0.44 -3.36
CA ALA A 184 20.90 0.50 -2.36
C ALA A 184 21.70 -0.81 -2.33
N GLU A 185 22.96 -0.75 -1.87
CA GLU A 185 23.75 -1.97 -1.61
C GLU A 185 23.06 -2.85 -0.55
N ASP A 186 22.43 -2.23 0.45
CA ASP A 186 21.69 -2.91 1.52
C ASP A 186 20.18 -3.08 1.21
N GLN A 187 19.76 -2.95 -0.06
CA GLN A 187 18.33 -2.96 -0.42
C GLN A 187 17.62 -4.24 0.02
N ALA A 188 18.28 -5.40 -0.13
CA ALA A 188 17.73 -6.69 0.29
C ALA A 188 17.65 -6.82 1.83
N ALA A 189 18.62 -6.26 2.54
CA ALA A 189 18.66 -6.25 4.01
C ALA A 189 17.52 -5.39 4.60
N LEU A 190 17.14 -4.31 3.92
CA LEU A 190 15.97 -3.50 4.28
C LEU A 190 14.66 -4.18 3.88
N TYR A 191 14.53 -4.61 2.62
CA TYR A 191 13.27 -5.19 2.11
C TYR A 191 12.81 -6.42 2.89
N ARG A 192 13.75 -7.30 3.28
CA ARG A 192 13.41 -8.51 4.06
C ARG A 192 12.69 -8.23 5.37
N LEU A 193 12.85 -7.03 5.95
CA LEU A 193 12.12 -6.61 7.17
C LEU A 193 10.61 -6.51 6.94
N SER A 194 10.15 -6.54 5.68
CA SER A 194 8.73 -6.61 5.31
C SER A 194 8.14 -8.03 5.35
N GLY A 195 8.97 -9.07 5.56
CA GLY A 195 8.50 -10.43 5.86
C GLY A 195 9.24 -11.59 5.17
N ASP A 196 9.85 -11.37 4.00
CA ASP A 196 10.60 -12.43 3.30
C ASP A 196 12.03 -12.53 3.85
N LEU A 197 12.19 -13.39 4.86
CA LEU A 197 13.44 -13.59 5.60
C LEU A 197 14.38 -14.62 4.95
N ASN A 198 14.10 -15.10 3.73
CA ASN A 198 14.89 -16.14 3.07
C ASN A 198 16.40 -15.78 3.06
N PRO A 199 17.28 -16.64 3.61
CA PRO A 199 18.70 -16.35 3.72
C PRO A 199 19.41 -16.17 2.37
N LEU A 200 18.83 -16.66 1.25
CA LEU A 200 19.31 -16.40 -0.12
C LEU A 200 19.57 -14.91 -0.40
N HIS A 201 18.84 -14.02 0.28
CA HIS A 201 18.88 -12.59 0.05
C HIS A 201 19.84 -11.83 0.99
N ILE A 202 20.54 -12.52 1.89
CA ILE A 202 21.46 -11.85 2.83
C ILE A 202 22.71 -12.65 3.21
N ASP A 203 22.64 -13.98 3.23
CA ASP A 203 23.76 -14.86 3.59
C ASP A 203 24.55 -15.29 2.34
N PRO A 204 25.83 -14.89 2.20
CA PRO A 204 26.66 -15.28 1.06
C PRO A 204 26.84 -16.78 0.88
N ASN A 205 26.87 -17.56 1.98
CA ASN A 205 27.05 -19.00 1.92
C ASN A 205 25.83 -19.67 1.29
N VAL A 206 24.63 -19.25 1.70
CA VAL A 206 23.37 -19.76 1.13
C VAL A 206 23.24 -19.34 -0.33
N ALA A 207 23.53 -18.09 -0.66
CA ALA A 207 23.48 -17.62 -2.05
C ALA A 207 24.42 -18.42 -2.96
N THR A 208 25.65 -18.66 -2.51
CA THR A 208 26.65 -19.46 -3.25
C THR A 208 26.21 -20.91 -3.42
N ALA A 209 25.68 -21.54 -2.36
CA ALA A 209 25.14 -22.89 -2.41
C ALA A 209 23.96 -23.01 -3.38
N SER A 210 23.15 -21.95 -3.52
CA SER A 210 22.06 -21.85 -4.49
C SER A 210 22.50 -21.41 -5.90
N GLY A 211 23.81 -21.31 -6.16
CA GLY A 211 24.36 -21.02 -7.50
C GLY A 211 24.46 -19.53 -7.85
N HIS A 212 24.35 -18.63 -6.87
CA HIS A 212 24.53 -17.19 -7.06
C HIS A 212 25.88 -16.72 -6.50
N PRO A 213 26.61 -15.83 -7.20
CA PRO A 213 27.94 -15.38 -6.75
C PRO A 213 27.91 -14.53 -5.47
N LYS A 214 26.75 -13.96 -5.13
CA LYS A 214 26.48 -13.18 -3.92
C LYS A 214 24.96 -13.10 -3.69
N PRO A 215 24.49 -12.67 -2.51
CA PRO A 215 23.05 -12.52 -2.25
C PRO A 215 22.34 -11.66 -3.31
N ILE A 216 21.18 -12.13 -3.75
CA ILE A 216 20.36 -11.47 -4.76
C ILE A 216 19.25 -10.67 -4.09
N LEU A 217 18.80 -9.59 -4.75
CA LEU A 217 17.62 -8.84 -4.33
C LEU A 217 16.36 -9.69 -4.57
N HIS A 218 15.39 -9.58 -3.67
CA HIS A 218 14.09 -10.22 -3.82
C HIS A 218 13.41 -9.79 -5.14
N GLY A 219 12.82 -10.74 -5.86
CA GLY A 219 12.04 -10.44 -7.07
C GLY A 219 10.90 -9.46 -6.79
N LEU A 220 10.22 -9.63 -5.66
CA LEU A 220 9.15 -8.73 -5.21
C LEU A 220 9.62 -7.32 -4.84
N ALA A 221 10.86 -7.16 -4.37
CA ALA A 221 11.44 -5.82 -4.18
C ALA A 221 11.58 -5.13 -5.53
N SER A 222 12.18 -5.81 -6.52
CA SER A 222 12.31 -5.29 -7.89
C SER A 222 10.94 -4.97 -8.53
N LEU A 223 9.91 -5.75 -8.21
CA LEU A 223 8.54 -5.48 -8.62
C LEU A 223 7.97 -4.24 -7.95
N GLY A 224 8.22 -4.04 -6.66
CA GLY A 224 7.82 -2.82 -5.94
C GLY A 224 8.41 -1.55 -6.55
N PHE A 225 9.70 -1.57 -6.93
CA PHE A 225 10.32 -0.46 -7.68
C PHE A 225 9.59 -0.22 -9.01
N SER A 226 9.40 -1.28 -9.80
CA SER A 226 8.76 -1.18 -11.11
C SER A 226 7.32 -0.65 -11.02
N ALA A 227 6.56 -1.14 -10.04
CA ALA A 227 5.20 -0.71 -9.77
C ALA A 227 5.15 0.77 -9.33
N ARG A 228 6.09 1.22 -8.49
CA ARG A 228 6.22 2.65 -8.12
C ARG A 228 6.49 3.53 -9.33
N HIS A 229 7.35 3.10 -10.26
CA HIS A 229 7.61 3.85 -11.49
C HIS A 229 6.34 4.00 -12.34
N VAL A 230 5.55 2.92 -12.49
CA VAL A 230 4.26 2.97 -13.19
C VAL A 230 3.26 3.87 -12.46
N LEU A 231 3.17 3.75 -11.13
CA LEU A 231 2.28 4.53 -10.28
C LEU A 231 2.54 6.03 -10.40
N MET A 232 3.82 6.42 -10.30
CA MET A 232 4.27 7.79 -10.50
C MET A 232 3.90 8.27 -11.90
N LYS A 233 4.23 7.50 -12.94
CA LYS A 233 4.15 7.94 -14.33
C LYS A 233 2.74 8.06 -14.90
N TYR A 234 1.86 7.12 -14.52
CA TYR A 234 0.58 6.92 -15.19
C TYR A 234 -0.63 6.87 -14.25
N ALA A 235 -0.45 6.92 -12.94
CA ALA A 235 -1.55 6.88 -11.97
C ALA A 235 -1.61 8.11 -11.06
N GLY A 236 -0.86 9.19 -11.38
CA GLY A 236 -0.84 10.42 -10.57
C GLY A 236 -0.23 10.20 -9.19
N ASN A 237 0.64 9.19 -9.08
CA ASN A 237 1.15 8.64 -7.84
C ASN A 237 0.05 8.17 -6.86
N ASP A 238 -1.21 7.98 -7.28
CA ASP A 238 -2.33 7.59 -6.43
C ASP A 238 -2.56 6.06 -6.43
N SER A 239 -2.26 5.42 -5.30
CA SER A 239 -2.45 3.98 -5.09
C SER A 239 -3.90 3.52 -5.30
N SER A 240 -4.89 4.40 -5.08
CA SER A 240 -6.30 4.06 -5.25
C SER A 240 -6.68 3.79 -6.71
N ASN A 241 -5.89 4.29 -7.66
CA ASN A 241 -6.07 4.10 -9.09
C ASN A 241 -5.56 2.75 -9.60
N VAL A 242 -4.88 1.94 -8.80
CA VAL A 242 -4.44 0.60 -9.23
C VAL A 242 -5.59 -0.40 -9.08
N LYS A 243 -5.91 -1.10 -10.17
CA LYS A 243 -6.90 -2.19 -10.18
C LYS A 243 -6.23 -3.55 -10.02
N ALA A 244 -5.22 -3.83 -10.84
CA ALA A 244 -4.52 -5.11 -10.83
C ALA A 244 -3.08 -4.95 -11.31
N LEU A 245 -2.23 -5.91 -10.97
CA LEU A 245 -0.86 -6.00 -11.46
C LEU A 245 -0.47 -7.47 -11.65
N LYS A 246 0.16 -7.78 -12.78
CA LYS A 246 0.74 -9.09 -13.10
C LYS A 246 2.21 -8.91 -13.44
N ALA A 247 3.05 -9.82 -12.95
CA ALA A 247 4.46 -9.86 -13.30
C ALA A 247 5.03 -11.27 -13.40
N ARG A 248 6.06 -11.42 -14.23
CA ARG A 248 6.92 -12.62 -14.28
C ARG A 248 8.36 -12.24 -13.98
N PHE A 249 8.98 -12.97 -13.06
CA PHE A 249 10.38 -12.86 -12.72
C PHE A 249 11.22 -13.68 -13.71
N ALA A 250 12.33 -13.11 -14.18
CA ALA A 250 13.13 -13.71 -15.25
C ALA A 250 14.58 -13.99 -14.84
N LYS A 251 15.29 -12.97 -14.36
CA LYS A 251 16.70 -13.07 -13.93
C LYS A 251 16.90 -12.36 -12.60
N PRO A 252 17.93 -12.75 -11.81
CA PRO A 252 18.20 -12.10 -10.54
C PRO A 252 18.71 -10.66 -10.71
N VAL A 253 18.46 -9.85 -9.70
CA VAL A 253 19.05 -8.52 -9.51
C VAL A 253 20.03 -8.61 -8.36
N LEU A 254 21.19 -7.98 -8.48
CA LEU A 254 22.10 -7.79 -7.35
C LEU A 254 21.79 -6.46 -6.67
N PRO A 255 21.71 -6.40 -5.32
CA PRO A 255 21.67 -5.13 -4.62
C PRO A 255 22.82 -4.21 -5.07
N GLY A 256 22.54 -2.91 -5.14
CA GLY A 256 23.41 -1.91 -5.77
C GLY A 256 23.21 -1.74 -7.27
N GLN A 257 22.57 -2.65 -8.00
CA GLN A 257 22.35 -2.47 -9.43
C GLN A 257 21.25 -1.43 -9.74
N THR A 258 21.27 -0.93 -10.98
CA THR A 258 20.31 0.06 -11.46
C THR A 258 19.18 -0.63 -12.21
N LEU A 259 17.96 -0.47 -11.71
CA LEU A 259 16.74 -0.93 -12.37
C LEU A 259 16.31 0.10 -13.42
N VAL A 260 15.96 -0.37 -14.60
CA VAL A 260 15.39 0.44 -15.68
C VAL A 260 14.03 -0.14 -16.04
N THR A 261 12.96 0.57 -15.67
CA THR A 261 11.58 0.16 -15.95
C THR A 261 11.12 0.83 -17.24
N GLU A 262 10.87 0.03 -18.26
CA GLU A 262 10.33 0.44 -19.55
C GLU A 262 8.81 0.21 -19.54
N MET A 263 8.05 1.19 -20.00
CA MET A 263 6.59 1.21 -19.89
C MET A 263 5.92 1.55 -21.21
N TRP A 264 4.80 0.90 -21.50
CA TRP A 264 3.95 1.13 -22.66
C TRP A 264 2.50 1.24 -22.22
N LEU A 265 1.85 2.35 -22.54
CA LEU A 265 0.46 2.60 -22.20
C LEU A 265 -0.48 2.16 -23.33
N GLU A 266 -1.36 1.21 -23.06
CA GLU A 266 -2.40 0.70 -23.97
C GLU A 266 -3.77 0.85 -23.30
N GLY A 267 -4.47 1.95 -23.62
CA GLY A 267 -5.74 2.29 -22.97
C GLY A 267 -5.57 2.56 -21.47
N LYS A 268 -6.11 1.67 -20.62
CA LYS A 268 -5.98 1.73 -19.15
C LYS A 268 -4.92 0.78 -18.59
N ARG A 269 -4.26 0.01 -19.45
CA ARG A 269 -3.21 -0.93 -19.07
C ARG A 269 -1.85 -0.33 -19.35
N VAL A 270 -0.95 -0.40 -18.38
CA VAL A 270 0.46 -0.10 -18.58
C VAL A 270 1.21 -1.43 -18.63
N HIS A 271 1.66 -1.84 -19.81
CA HIS A 271 2.62 -2.92 -19.95
C HIS A 271 3.97 -2.41 -19.47
N PHE A 272 4.74 -3.26 -18.79
CA PHE A 272 6.10 -2.91 -18.39
C PHE A 272 7.04 -4.10 -18.40
N GLN A 273 8.32 -3.78 -18.53
CA GLN A 273 9.41 -4.70 -18.23
C GLN A 273 10.48 -3.94 -17.46
N THR A 274 11.31 -4.67 -16.73
CA THR A 274 12.43 -4.08 -16.00
C THR A 274 13.70 -4.81 -16.34
N LYS A 275 14.74 -4.05 -16.64
CA LYS A 275 16.10 -4.55 -16.88
C LYS A 275 17.09 -4.00 -15.87
N VAL A 276 18.23 -4.67 -15.74
CA VAL A 276 19.40 -4.17 -15.03
C VAL A 276 20.26 -3.38 -16.01
N LYS A 277 20.49 -2.09 -15.75
CA LYS A 277 21.23 -1.18 -16.65
C LYS A 277 22.62 -1.72 -16.97
N GLU A 278 23.31 -2.22 -15.96
CA GLU A 278 24.71 -2.66 -16.03
C GLU A 278 24.91 -3.90 -16.91
N THR A 279 23.87 -4.71 -17.12
CA THR A 279 23.99 -5.99 -17.83
C THR A 279 23.04 -6.12 -19.03
N GLY A 280 22.04 -5.26 -19.14
CA GLY A 280 20.95 -5.37 -20.11
C GLY A 280 19.99 -6.53 -19.84
N ASN A 281 20.18 -7.31 -18.76
CA ASN A 281 19.33 -8.44 -18.43
C ASN A 281 17.92 -7.99 -18.06
N ILE A 282 16.91 -8.59 -18.70
CA ILE A 282 15.51 -8.46 -18.27
C ILE A 282 15.32 -9.27 -16.99
N VAL A 283 14.84 -8.61 -15.93
CA VAL A 283 14.61 -9.19 -14.60
C VAL A 283 13.13 -9.33 -14.27
N ILE A 284 12.29 -8.45 -14.83
CA ILE A 284 10.83 -8.57 -14.83
C ILE A 284 10.36 -8.48 -16.28
N ALA A 285 9.62 -9.49 -16.74
CA ALA A 285 9.21 -9.63 -18.13
C ALA A 285 7.70 -9.84 -18.24
N SER A 286 7.14 -9.47 -19.40
CA SER A 286 5.73 -9.76 -19.74
C SER A 286 4.73 -9.30 -18.67
N SER A 287 4.95 -8.12 -18.11
CA SER A 287 4.20 -7.62 -16.95
C SER A 287 3.26 -6.49 -17.34
N TYR A 288 2.23 -6.28 -16.54
CA TYR A 288 1.32 -5.16 -16.72
C TYR A 288 0.73 -4.69 -15.39
N MET A 289 0.26 -3.44 -15.38
CA MET A 289 -0.58 -2.86 -14.35
C MET A 289 -1.85 -2.29 -14.97
N ASP A 290 -3.01 -2.71 -14.48
CA ASP A 290 -4.30 -2.15 -14.86
C ASP A 290 -4.65 -1.00 -13.94
N LEU A 291 -4.99 0.14 -14.55
CA LEU A 291 -5.40 1.34 -13.85
C LEU A 291 -6.92 1.53 -13.95
N LYS A 292 -7.53 2.06 -12.88
CA LYS A 292 -8.91 2.54 -12.89
C LYS A 292 -9.02 3.78 -13.79
N ASN A 293 -8.06 4.70 -13.65
CA ASN A 293 -7.91 5.92 -14.44
C ASN A 293 -6.43 6.17 -14.76
N VAL A 294 -6.15 6.73 -15.93
CA VAL A 294 -4.80 7.10 -16.35
C VAL A 294 -4.59 8.58 -16.08
N VAL A 295 -3.54 8.90 -15.33
CA VAL A 295 -3.08 10.25 -15.01
C VAL A 295 -1.60 10.35 -15.39
N LYS A 296 -1.31 11.03 -16.50
CA LYS A 296 0.05 11.23 -16.99
C LYS A 296 0.72 12.38 -16.24
N ASP A 297 2.02 12.26 -15.96
CA ASP A 297 2.84 13.36 -15.41
C ASP A 297 2.60 14.67 -16.19
N GLY A 298 2.29 15.75 -15.46
CA GLY A 298 2.00 17.09 -16.00
C GLY A 298 0.65 17.67 -15.56
N ALA A 299 -0.28 16.83 -15.11
CA ALA A 299 -1.47 17.27 -14.40
C ALA A 299 -1.23 17.10 -12.89
N SER A 300 -0.79 18.16 -12.22
CA SER A 300 -0.94 18.24 -10.77
C SER A 300 -2.39 17.92 -10.45
N ALA A 301 -2.65 16.76 -9.85
CA ALA A 301 -3.95 16.45 -9.27
C ALA A 301 -4.14 17.39 -8.07
N SER A 302 -4.54 18.62 -8.35
CA SER A 302 -5.14 19.49 -7.35
C SER A 302 -6.36 18.77 -6.79
N ASN A 303 -6.31 18.44 -5.49
CA ASN A 303 -7.44 18.11 -4.61
C ASN A 303 -8.70 17.66 -5.34
N GLN A 304 -8.79 16.37 -5.67
CA GLN A 304 -10.09 15.80 -5.99
C GLN A 304 -10.92 15.71 -4.71
N LYS A 305 -11.93 16.58 -4.67
CA LYS A 305 -13.04 16.65 -3.71
C LYS A 305 -13.62 15.25 -3.48
N MET A 306 -13.43 14.69 -2.29
CA MET A 306 -14.22 13.53 -1.84
C MET A 306 -15.62 14.04 -1.46
N ALA A 307 -16.64 13.45 -2.08
CA ALA A 307 -18.03 13.71 -1.71
C ALA A 307 -18.32 13.17 -0.29
N ALA A 308 -18.96 13.98 0.54
CA ALA A 308 -19.28 13.64 1.93
C ALA A 308 -20.29 12.49 2.03
N PRO A 309 -20.09 11.50 2.91
CA PRO A 309 -21.12 10.54 3.30
C PRO A 309 -22.16 11.20 4.23
N SER A 310 -23.38 10.65 4.25
CA SER A 310 -24.51 11.10 5.05
C SER A 310 -24.28 11.00 6.56
N ALA A 311 -24.82 11.99 7.28
CA ALA A 311 -24.59 12.29 8.68
C ALA A 311 -25.06 11.21 9.68
N SER A 312 -24.12 10.62 10.41
CA SER A 312 -24.30 10.21 11.81
C SER A 312 -23.78 11.34 12.72
N SER A 313 -24.41 11.57 13.88
CA SER A 313 -23.89 12.54 14.87
C SER A 313 -22.54 12.09 15.42
N LEU A 314 -21.57 13.00 15.45
CA LEU A 314 -20.22 12.76 15.97
C LEU A 314 -20.09 13.33 17.39
N LYS A 315 -19.24 12.74 18.24
CA LYS A 315 -19.00 13.24 19.60
C LYS A 315 -18.46 14.67 19.58
N SER A 316 -17.60 14.97 18.61
CA SER A 316 -16.99 16.28 18.39
C SER A 316 -17.95 17.36 17.89
N ASP A 317 -19.17 17.03 17.45
CA ASP A 317 -20.14 18.07 17.01
C ASP A 317 -20.42 19.09 18.12
N SER A 318 -20.54 18.61 19.36
CA SER A 318 -20.74 19.45 20.54
C SER A 318 -19.52 20.34 20.87
N LEU A 319 -18.32 19.93 20.47
CA LEU A 319 -17.10 20.70 20.67
C LEU A 319 -17.09 21.94 19.77
N PHE A 320 -17.44 21.78 18.48
CA PHE A 320 -17.45 22.91 17.55
C PHE A 320 -18.53 23.95 17.89
N ALA A 321 -19.68 23.52 18.40
CA ALA A 321 -20.68 24.43 18.96
C ALA A 321 -20.12 25.26 20.14
N LYS A 322 -19.42 24.63 21.08
CA LYS A 322 -18.77 25.33 22.20
C LYS A 322 -17.68 26.31 21.74
N ILE A 323 -16.92 25.95 20.69
CA ILE A 323 -15.92 26.84 20.10
C ILE A 323 -16.60 28.07 19.49
N GLU A 324 -17.71 27.88 18.79
CA GLU A 324 -18.50 28.99 18.23
C GLU A 324 -18.97 29.96 19.32
N ASP A 325 -19.52 29.44 20.42
CA ASP A 325 -19.93 30.23 21.58
C ASP A 325 -18.74 30.98 22.20
N GLY A 326 -17.58 30.33 22.29
CA GLY A 326 -16.33 30.95 22.76
C GLY A 326 -15.85 32.10 21.89
N ILE A 327 -15.96 31.97 20.56
CA ILE A 327 -15.61 33.03 19.60
C ILE A 327 -16.56 34.21 19.74
N LYS A 328 -17.89 33.96 19.81
CA LYS A 328 -18.90 35.00 20.03
C LYS A 328 -18.69 35.75 21.35
N SER A 329 -18.24 35.05 22.39
CA SER A 329 -17.98 35.63 23.71
C SER A 329 -16.67 36.43 23.78
N ASN A 330 -15.69 36.13 22.92
CA ASN A 330 -14.37 36.78 22.93
C ASN A 330 -13.83 37.04 21.50
N PRO A 331 -14.45 37.94 20.73
CA PRO A 331 -14.11 38.16 19.32
C PRO A 331 -12.69 38.73 19.12
N ASP A 332 -12.18 39.55 20.04
CA ASP A 332 -10.82 40.12 19.94
C ASP A 332 -9.74 39.04 20.13
N LYS A 333 -10.00 38.07 21.02
CA LYS A 333 -9.14 36.91 21.21
C LYS A 333 -9.12 36.04 19.95
N ALA A 334 -10.27 35.85 19.30
CA ALA A 334 -10.37 35.14 18.02
C ALA A 334 -9.61 35.88 16.89
N LYS A 335 -9.80 37.20 16.76
CA LYS A 335 -9.07 38.03 15.77
C LYS A 335 -7.55 37.98 15.96
N SER A 336 -7.07 37.87 17.20
CA SER A 336 -5.63 37.78 17.48
C SER A 336 -4.96 36.54 16.86
N VAL A 337 -5.74 35.50 16.54
CA VAL A 337 -5.26 34.31 15.82
C VAL A 337 -5.07 34.61 14.33
N GLY A 338 -6.07 35.25 13.71
CA GLY A 338 -6.00 35.76 12.34
C GLY A 338 -5.81 34.69 11.28
N ALA A 339 -6.36 33.48 11.47
CA ALA A 339 -6.17 32.34 10.58
C ALA A 339 -7.47 31.56 10.34
N VAL A 340 -7.51 30.83 9.21
CA VAL A 340 -8.58 29.91 8.85
C VAL A 340 -8.11 28.48 9.08
N TYR A 341 -8.82 27.75 9.94
CA TYR A 341 -8.53 26.34 10.26
C TYR A 341 -9.59 25.44 9.64
N LEU A 342 -9.16 24.34 9.02
CA LEU A 342 -10.03 23.26 8.57
C LEU A 342 -9.80 22.02 9.42
N TYR A 343 -10.86 21.43 9.96
CA TYR A 343 -10.84 20.17 10.67
C TYR A 343 -11.49 19.09 9.80
N ASN A 344 -10.74 18.03 9.51
CA ASN A 344 -11.23 16.80 8.89
C ASN A 344 -11.42 15.75 9.99
N ILE A 345 -12.66 15.48 10.37
CA ILE A 345 -12.99 14.48 11.40
C ILE A 345 -13.09 13.10 10.74
N THR A 346 -12.38 12.13 11.29
CA THR A 346 -12.29 10.78 10.75
C THR A 346 -12.94 9.72 11.64
N LEU A 347 -13.50 8.69 11.01
CA LEU A 347 -13.88 7.42 11.62
C LEU A 347 -13.22 6.29 10.82
N ASN A 348 -12.55 5.35 11.49
CA ASN A 348 -11.81 4.26 10.85
C ASN A 348 -10.86 4.75 9.74
N GLY A 349 -10.18 5.88 9.97
CA GLY A 349 -9.24 6.49 9.03
C GLY A 349 -9.85 7.21 7.83
N LYS A 350 -11.18 7.20 7.64
CA LYS A 350 -11.87 7.93 6.56
C LYS A 350 -12.47 9.24 7.09
N THR A 351 -12.30 10.34 6.37
CA THR A 351 -12.96 11.62 6.69
C THR A 351 -14.47 11.49 6.51
N VAL A 352 -15.21 11.76 7.58
CA VAL A 352 -16.68 11.67 7.61
C VAL A 352 -17.35 13.03 7.79
N LYS A 353 -16.64 14.03 8.34
CA LYS A 353 -17.17 15.38 8.54
C LYS A 353 -16.07 16.42 8.50
N GLN A 354 -16.41 17.64 8.09
CA GLN A 354 -15.49 18.76 8.04
C GLN A 354 -16.04 19.99 8.77
N TRP A 355 -15.18 20.72 9.45
CA TRP A 355 -15.50 21.97 10.14
C TRP A 355 -14.47 23.04 9.80
N THR A 356 -14.92 24.25 9.48
CA THR A 356 -14.07 25.42 9.29
C THR A 356 -14.22 26.38 10.46
N LEU A 357 -13.10 26.81 11.03
CA LEU A 357 -13.01 27.93 11.98
C LEU A 357 -12.35 29.08 11.23
N ASP A 358 -13.13 30.06 10.79
CA ASP A 358 -12.60 31.29 10.20
C ASP A 358 -12.42 32.33 11.30
N LEU A 359 -11.20 32.46 11.80
CA LEU A 359 -10.81 33.44 12.82
C LEU A 359 -10.15 34.70 12.22
N LYS A 360 -10.26 34.86 10.89
CA LYS A 360 -9.60 35.93 10.14
C LYS A 360 -10.60 36.92 9.56
N SER A 361 -11.60 36.43 8.83
CA SER A 361 -12.60 37.23 8.13
C SER A 361 -13.96 37.15 8.80
N ALA A 362 -14.54 35.95 8.89
CA ALA A 362 -15.93 35.78 9.32
C ALA A 362 -16.12 35.70 10.85
N LEU A 363 -15.07 35.38 11.61
CA LEU A 363 -15.15 35.09 13.05
C LEU A 363 -16.27 34.07 13.37
N ALA A 364 -16.30 32.98 12.61
CA ALA A 364 -17.37 32.00 12.64
C ALA A 364 -16.84 30.57 12.57
N VAL A 365 -17.63 29.66 13.12
CA VAL A 365 -17.47 28.21 12.94
C VAL A 365 -18.60 27.72 12.06
N TYR A 366 -18.29 26.91 11.05
CA TYR A 366 -19.31 26.32 10.20
C TYR A 366 -18.89 24.97 9.64
N GLN A 367 -19.86 24.13 9.31
CA GLN A 367 -19.61 22.84 8.70
C GLN A 367 -19.19 23.01 7.23
N GLY A 368 -18.20 22.22 6.81
CA GLY A 368 -17.67 22.19 5.44
C GLY A 368 -16.32 22.88 5.28
N GLU A 369 -15.85 22.93 4.03
CA GLU A 369 -14.60 23.60 3.63
C GLU A 369 -14.70 25.14 3.73
N PRO A 370 -13.57 25.86 3.76
CA PRO A 370 -13.56 27.31 3.77
C PRO A 370 -14.35 27.91 2.60
N LYS A 371 -15.28 28.83 2.92
CA LYS A 371 -16.12 29.50 1.90
C LYS A 371 -15.32 30.39 0.96
N THR A 372 -14.18 30.90 1.40
CA THR A 372 -13.28 31.76 0.63
C THR A 372 -11.83 31.35 0.88
N GLY A 373 -11.02 31.29 -0.17
CA GLY A 373 -9.59 30.95 -0.07
C GLY A 373 -9.31 29.49 0.32
N LYS A 374 -8.11 29.26 0.87
CA LYS A 374 -7.67 27.96 1.42
C LYS A 374 -7.47 28.11 2.94
N ALA A 375 -7.62 27.02 3.68
CA ALA A 375 -7.26 27.01 5.09
C ALA A 375 -5.75 27.27 5.26
N ASP A 376 -5.40 28.09 6.26
CA ASP A 376 -4.00 28.31 6.66
C ASP A 376 -3.43 27.07 7.36
N THR A 377 -4.30 26.29 8.02
CA THR A 377 -3.95 25.05 8.72
C THR A 377 -5.09 24.05 8.61
N THR A 378 -4.78 22.81 8.24
CA THR A 378 -5.73 21.70 8.19
C THR A 378 -5.35 20.64 9.22
N MET A 379 -6.29 20.26 10.08
CA MET A 379 -6.12 19.25 11.12
C MET A 379 -6.98 18.04 10.78
N THR A 380 -6.36 16.87 10.62
CA THR A 380 -7.09 15.60 10.41
C THR A 380 -6.92 14.72 11.62
N VAL A 381 -8.02 14.33 12.27
CA VAL A 381 -8.02 13.67 13.58
C VAL A 381 -9.25 12.77 13.70
N SER A 382 -9.17 11.68 14.47
CA SER A 382 -10.34 10.85 14.76
C SER A 382 -11.31 11.58 15.69
N ASP A 383 -12.60 11.21 15.64
CA ASP A 383 -13.62 11.78 16.53
C ASP A 383 -13.25 11.56 18.02
N ASP A 384 -12.73 10.38 18.36
CA ASP A 384 -12.30 10.03 19.72
C ASP A 384 -11.05 10.81 20.15
N ASP A 385 -10.03 10.87 19.30
CA ASP A 385 -8.77 11.56 19.63
C ASP A 385 -8.99 13.06 19.79
N LEU A 386 -9.89 13.66 19.01
CA LEU A 386 -10.26 15.06 19.16
C LEU A 386 -10.95 15.32 20.50
N MET A 387 -11.80 14.40 20.97
CA MET A 387 -12.44 14.52 22.28
C MET A 387 -11.44 14.32 23.42
N GLU A 388 -10.49 13.39 23.31
CA GLU A 388 -9.40 13.23 24.29
C GLU A 388 -8.51 14.49 24.34
N ILE A 389 -8.23 15.10 23.18
CA ILE A 389 -7.50 16.37 23.08
C ILE A 389 -8.26 17.50 23.77
N ALA A 390 -9.57 17.62 23.48
CA ALA A 390 -10.42 18.65 24.08
C ALA A 390 -10.57 18.47 25.60
N ALA A 391 -10.64 17.22 26.07
CA ALA A 391 -10.65 16.89 27.50
C ALA A 391 -9.28 17.08 28.18
N GLY A 392 -8.21 17.28 27.41
CA GLY A 392 -6.85 17.41 27.92
C GLY A 392 -6.20 16.08 28.34
N THR A 393 -6.86 14.94 28.11
CA THR A 393 -6.33 13.60 28.40
C THR A 393 -5.32 13.14 27.35
N LEU A 394 -5.37 13.73 26.14
CA LEU A 394 -4.38 13.56 25.10
C LEU A 394 -3.73 14.90 24.76
N SER A 395 -2.40 15.00 24.94
CA SER A 395 -1.66 16.18 24.48
C SER A 395 -1.70 16.28 22.95
N PRO A 396 -2.03 17.45 22.36
CA PRO A 396 -1.98 17.65 20.91
C PRO A 396 -0.60 17.37 20.31
N GLN A 397 0.47 17.73 21.04
CA GLN A 397 1.85 17.48 20.62
C GLN A 397 2.14 15.98 20.59
N VAL A 398 1.75 15.24 21.64
CA VAL A 398 1.90 13.78 21.70
C VAL A 398 1.07 13.10 20.61
N ALA A 399 -0.16 13.57 20.37
CA ALA A 399 -1.01 13.06 19.31
C ALA A 399 -0.36 13.27 17.93
N TYR A 400 0.22 14.44 17.68
CA TYR A 400 0.88 14.75 16.42
C TYR A 400 2.11 13.87 16.20
N LEU A 401 2.98 13.76 17.20
CA LEU A 401 4.17 12.91 17.15
C LEU A 401 3.85 11.42 17.00
N LYS A 402 2.66 10.98 17.43
CA LYS A 402 2.17 9.61 17.26
C LYS A 402 1.34 9.42 15.97
N GLY A 403 1.22 10.43 15.12
CA GLY A 403 0.39 10.38 13.91
C GLY A 403 -1.12 10.32 14.13
N ARG A 404 -1.59 10.47 15.38
CA ARG A 404 -3.01 10.47 15.79
C ARG A 404 -3.76 11.74 15.36
N ILE A 405 -3.03 12.84 15.22
CA ILE A 405 -3.49 14.05 14.52
C ILE A 405 -2.48 14.41 13.43
N LYS A 406 -3.00 14.69 12.24
CA LYS A 406 -2.22 15.15 11.09
C LYS A 406 -2.43 16.64 10.93
N ILE A 407 -1.36 17.38 10.66
CA ILE A 407 -1.42 18.84 10.46
C ILE A 407 -0.78 19.15 9.11
N ALA A 408 -1.56 19.75 8.22
CA ALA A 408 -1.09 20.30 6.94
C ALA A 408 -1.19 21.84 6.97
N GLY A 409 -0.33 22.52 6.21
CA GLY A 409 -0.23 23.98 6.22
C GLY A 409 0.68 24.50 7.34
N ASN A 410 0.31 25.63 7.96
CA ASN A 410 1.14 26.32 8.93
C ASN A 410 1.07 25.70 10.34
N ILE A 411 2.01 24.80 10.66
CA ILE A 411 2.08 24.12 11.96
C ILE A 411 2.16 25.11 13.14
N MET A 412 2.81 26.26 12.98
CA MET A 412 2.91 27.27 14.05
C MET A 412 1.54 27.88 14.40
N LEU A 413 0.63 27.99 13.44
CA LEU A 413 -0.74 28.44 13.70
C LEU A 413 -1.54 27.38 14.45
N ALA A 414 -1.27 26.08 14.22
CA ALA A 414 -1.90 25.00 14.98
C ALA A 414 -1.58 25.09 16.49
N GLN A 415 -0.36 25.51 16.84
CA GLN A 415 0.06 25.69 18.23
C GLN A 415 -0.62 26.89 18.91
N LYS A 416 -0.96 27.95 18.17
CA LYS A 416 -1.63 29.14 18.71
C LYS A 416 -3.05 28.87 19.19
N LEU A 417 -3.71 27.83 18.68
CA LEU A 417 -5.11 27.55 18.99
C LEU A 417 -5.30 27.02 20.43
N GLY A 418 -4.36 26.20 20.92
CA GLY A 418 -4.48 25.49 22.20
C GLY A 418 -4.67 26.39 23.44
N PRO A 419 -3.83 27.43 23.66
CA PRO A 419 -3.99 28.37 24.77
C PRO A 419 -5.28 29.20 24.73
N LEU A 420 -5.91 29.33 23.55
CA LEU A 420 -7.06 30.22 23.37
C LEU A 420 -8.41 29.50 23.58
N LEU A 421 -8.46 28.19 23.29
CA LEU A 421 -9.62 27.33 23.53
C LEU A 421 -9.75 26.88 24.99
N LYS A 422 -8.70 27.03 25.81
CA LYS A 422 -8.81 26.87 27.27
C LYS A 422 -9.60 28.05 27.84
N SER A 423 -10.81 27.80 28.32
CA SER A 423 -11.58 28.80 29.07
C SER A 423 -10.83 29.17 30.35
N GLU A 424 -10.72 30.45 30.67
CA GLU A 424 -10.24 30.91 31.98
C GLU A 424 -11.26 30.65 33.13
N ALA A 425 -12.35 29.94 32.83
CA ALA A 425 -13.23 29.39 33.85
C ALA A 425 -12.52 28.22 34.55
N LYS A 426 -11.78 28.53 35.62
CA LYS A 426 -11.60 27.58 36.72
C LYS A 426 -12.98 27.10 37.16
N LEU A 427 -13.17 25.78 37.25
CA LEU A 427 -14.22 25.17 38.06
C LEU A 427 -14.02 25.56 39.53
#